data_AF-A0A9E5APG4-F1
#
_entry.id   AF-A0A9E5APG4-F1
#
_cell.length_a   1.000
_cell.length_b   1.000
_cell.length_c   1.000
_cell.angle_alpha   90.00
_cell.angle_beta   90.00
_cell.angle_gamma   90.00
#
_symmetry.space_group_name_H-M   'P 1'
#
loop_
_entity.id
_entity.type
_entity.pdbx_description
1 polymer ?
#
loop_
_entity_poly.entity_id
_entity_poly.type
_entity_poly.pdbx_seq_one_letter_code
_entity_poly.pdbx_strand_id
1 'polypeptide(L)' 'MNELVFEVTQEADGGFVAECLSENIFTQAHNWEELRQNVKKAVSAF' A
#
# COMPACT_ATOMS: atom_id res chain seq x y z
N MET A 1 -17.62 9.31 -1.43
CA MET A 1 -16.68 8.46 -0.68
C MET A 1 -16.19 7.45 -1.68
N ASN A 2 -14.95 7.60 -2.14
CA ASN A 2 -14.37 6.64 -3.08
C ASN A 2 -13.74 5.51 -2.28
N GLU A 3 -14.06 4.28 -2.67
CA GLU A 3 -13.35 3.10 -2.20
C GLU A 3 -12.09 2.94 -3.04
N LEU A 4 -10.96 2.68 -2.39
CA LEU A 4 -9.70 2.35 -3.06
C LEU A 4 -9.32 0.92 -2.70
N VAL A 5 -9.03 0.11 -3.72
CA VAL A 5 -8.62 -1.28 -3.55
C VAL A 5 -7.13 -1.38 -3.88
N PHE A 6 -6.38 -2.03 -2.99
CA PHE A 6 -4.96 -2.27 -3.16
C PHE A 6 -4.72 -3.76 -3.33
N GLU A 7 -3.93 -4.12 -4.33
CA GLU A 7 -3.30 -5.43 -4.40
C GLU A 7 -2.04 -5.39 -3.53
N VAL A 8 -1.88 -6.41 -2.68
CA VAL A 8 -0.71 -6.53 -1.80
C VAL A 8 0.02 -7.82 -2.09
N THR A 9 1.31 -7.70 -2.41
CA THR A 9 2.21 -8.83 -2.59
C THR A 9 3.22 -8.86 -1.45
N GLN A 10 3.41 -10.04 -0.84
CA GLN A 10 4.52 -10.26 0.08
C GLN A 10 5.76 -10.66 -0.73
N GLU A 11 6.86 -9.97 -0.50
CA GLU A 11 8.13 -10.21 -1.18
C GLU A 11 8.91 -11.37 -0.52
N ALA A 12 9.92 -11.88 -1.24
CA ALA A 12 10.71 -13.04 -0.79
C ALA A 12 11.50 -12.78 0.50
N ASP A 13 11.79 -11.52 0.82
CA ASP A 13 12.46 -11.10 2.06
C ASP A 13 11.51 -10.90 3.25
N GLY A 14 10.21 -11.15 3.05
CA GLY A 14 9.16 -10.97 4.05
C GLY A 14 8.55 -9.57 4.10
N GLY A 15 9.06 -8.62 3.30
CA GLY A 15 8.47 -7.30 3.09
C GLY A 15 7.17 -7.34 2.28
N PHE A 16 6.54 -6.18 2.10
CA PHE A 16 5.28 -6.03 1.38
C PHE A 16 5.30 -4.84 0.44
N VAL A 17 4.65 -5.02 -0.71
CA VAL A 17 4.38 -3.96 -1.69
C VAL A 17 2.86 -3.87 -1.88
N ALA A 18 2.33 -2.65 -1.87
CA ALA A 18 0.91 -2.35 -2.13
C ALA A 18 0.76 -1.41 -3.33
N GLU A 19 -0.07 -1.83 -4.29
CA GLU A 19 -0.40 -1.09 -5.51
C GLU A 19 -1.91 -0.84 -5.58
N CYS A 20 -2.31 0.42 -5.78
CA CYS A 20 -3.72 0.76 -5.95
C CYS A 20 -4.21 0.35 -7.35
N LEU A 21 -5.36 -0.32 -7.43
CA LEU A 21 -5.90 -0.80 -8.70
C LEU A 21 -6.53 0.29 -9.58
N SER A 22 -6.89 1.43 -8.97
CA SER A 22 -7.63 2.50 -9.66
C SER A 22 -6.85 3.80 -9.81
N GLU A 23 -5.78 3.99 -9.04
CA GLU A 23 -5.01 5.23 -8.97
C GLU A 23 -3.52 4.94 -9.02
N ASN A 24 -2.70 5.92 -9.41
CA ASN A 24 -1.25 5.76 -9.51
C ASN A 24 -0.56 5.91 -8.12
N ILE A 25 -0.98 5.10 -7.14
CA ILE A 25 -0.51 5.12 -5.75
C ILE A 25 0.19 3.80 -5.42
N PHE A 26 1.44 3.89 -4.95
CA PHE A 26 2.26 2.74 -4.59
C PHE A 26 2.96 2.98 -3.25
N THR A 27 3.03 1.94 -2.41
CA THR A 27 3.81 1.98 -1.17
C THR A 27 4.42 0.62 -0.86
N GLN A 28 5.43 0.60 0.00
CA GLN A 28 6.07 -0.63 0.47
C GLN A 28 6.42 -0.51 1.95
N ALA A 29 6.65 -1.64 2.61
CA ALA A 29 7.10 -1.69 4.01
C ALA A 29 7.69 -3.06 4.37
N HIS A 30 8.46 -3.12 5.46
CA HIS A 30 9.04 -4.39 5.95
C HIS A 30 8.04 -5.26 6.71
N ASN A 31 6.92 -4.70 7.15
CA ASN A 31 5.88 -5.41 7.86
C ASN A 31 4.49 -4.86 7.53
N TRP A 32 3.47 -5.66 7.81
CA TRP A 32 2.08 -5.36 7.49
C TRP A 32 1.55 -4.08 8.15
N GLU A 33 1.93 -3.82 9.41
CA GLU A 33 1.42 -2.66 10.14
C GLU A 33 1.98 -1.36 9.56
N GLU A 34 3.27 -1.34 9.23
CA GLU A 34 3.91 -0.23 8.54
C GLU A 34 3.33 -0.01 7.13
N LEU A 35 3.06 -1.09 6.38
CA LEU A 35 2.42 -0.98 5.06
C LEU A 35 1.08 -0.24 5.15
N ARG A 36 0.24 -0.61 6.12
CA ARG A 36 -1.07 0.04 6.33
C ARG A 36 -0.94 1.51 6.68
N GLN A 37 0.08 1.88 7.47
CA GLN A 37 0.37 3.28 7.79
C GLN A 37 0.82 4.03 6.54
N ASN A 38 1.69 3.44 5.73
CA ASN A 38 2.20 4.04 4.50
C ASN A 38 1.09 4.22 3.46
N VAL A 39 0.20 3.24 3.27
CA VAL A 39 -0.99 3.37 2.40
C VAL A 39 -1.86 4.56 2.83
N LYS A 40 -2.18 4.68 4.13
CA LYS A 40 -2.99 5.81 4.63
C LYS A 40 -2.31 7.15 4.39
N LYS A 41 -1.00 7.24 4.60
CA LYS A 41 -0.22 8.46 4.33
C LYS A 41 -0.22 8.81 2.85
N ALA A 42 0.00 7.85 1.98
CA ALA A 42 0.03 8.06 0.53
C ALA A 42 -1.34 8.53 0.00
N VAL A 43 -2.42 7.87 0.40
CA VAL A 43 -3.79 8.28 0.03
C VAL A 43 -4.14 9.67 0.56
N SER A 44 -3.65 10.05 1.74
CA SER A 44 -3.92 11.37 2.32
C SER A 44 -3.12 12.50 1.65
N ALA A 45 -2.04 12.18 0.94
CA ALA A 45 -1.14 13.13 0.29
C ALA A 45 -1.40 13.27 -1.23
N PHE A 46 -2.21 12.37 -1.80
CA PHE A 46 -2.61 12.33 -3.20
C PHE A 46 -3.89 13.17 -3.42
#